data_AF-A0A7W7BSK1-F1
#
_entry.id   AF-A0A7W7BSK1-F1
#
_cell.length_a   1.000
_cell.length_b   1.000
_cell.length_c   1.000
_cell.angle_alpha   90.00
_cell.angle_beta   90.00
_cell.angle_gamma   90.00
#
_symmetry.space_group_name_H-M   'P 1'
#
loop_
_entity.id
_entity.type
_entity.pdbx_description
1 polymer ?
#
loop_
_entity_poly.entity_id
_entity_poly.type
_entity_poly.pdbx_seq_one_letter_code
_entity_poly.pdbx_strand_id
1 'polypeptide(L)'
;MHLIRAAITAGIRPSAMILRTQPSAPWDRWDFLLLEAYQIVQDERCDCGNPIWLCHHTSNDIQFRIDEVTCEATAYRERQEESRYGGPNQKRPHGVSLRAIPFSPSGAPLASFRRDYYRAQAKKREALNADAGR
;
A
#
# COMPACT_ATOMS: atom_id res chain seq x y z
N MET A 1 -9.68 0.97 1.16
CA MET A 1 -9.71 0.73 2.62
C MET A 1 -9.97 1.97 3.49
N HIS A 2 -10.27 3.14 2.91
CA HIS A 2 -10.53 4.35 3.72
C HIS A 2 -11.77 4.25 4.61
N LEU A 3 -12.79 3.50 4.18
CA LEU A 3 -14.03 3.31 4.96
C LEU A 3 -13.81 2.54 6.26
N ILE A 4 -13.01 1.47 6.25
CA ILE A 4 -12.71 0.70 7.47
C ILE A 4 -11.93 1.58 8.46
N ARG A 5 -10.91 2.29 7.97
CA ARG A 5 -10.15 3.24 8.81
C ARG A 5 -11.06 4.32 9.40
N ALA A 6 -11.93 4.93 8.58
CA ALA A 6 -12.86 5.94 9.02
C ALA A 6 -13.85 5.40 10.07
N ALA A 7 -14.35 4.17 9.88
CA ALA A 7 -15.22 3.51 10.83
C ALA A 7 -14.53 3.34 12.19
N ILE A 8 -13.29 2.81 12.20
CA ILE A 8 -12.48 2.67 13.43
C ILE A 8 -12.29 4.02 14.12
N THR A 9 -11.87 5.05 13.37
CA THR A 9 -11.64 6.40 13.92
C THR A 9 -12.92 7.01 14.51
N ALA A 10 -14.08 6.73 13.90
CA ALA A 10 -15.37 7.22 14.38
C ALA A 10 -15.99 6.34 15.50
N GLY A 11 -15.35 5.25 15.90
CA GLY A 11 -15.92 4.27 16.84
C GLY A 11 -17.14 3.53 16.28
N ILE A 12 -17.25 3.44 14.96
CA ILE A 12 -18.35 2.80 14.24
C ILE A 12 -17.92 1.42 13.73
N ARG A 13 -18.86 0.48 13.68
CA ARG A 13 -18.68 -0.86 13.10
C ARG A 13 -18.26 -0.78 11.62
N PRO A 14 -17.17 -1.46 11.20
CA PRO A 14 -16.75 -1.49 9.80
C PRO A 14 -17.84 -1.99 8.84
N SER A 15 -18.59 -3.03 9.22
CA SER A 15 -19.67 -3.57 8.40
C SER A 15 -20.78 -2.53 8.18
N ALA A 16 -21.16 -1.78 9.22
CA ALA A 16 -22.18 -0.74 9.13
C ALA A 16 -21.76 0.40 8.20
N MET A 17 -20.48 0.79 8.22
CA MET A 17 -19.94 1.80 7.30
C MET A 17 -19.91 1.31 5.85
N ILE A 18 -19.53 0.05 5.62
CA ILE A 18 -19.46 -0.54 4.27
C ILE A 18 -20.84 -0.74 3.68
N LEU A 19 -21.76 -1.31 4.47
CA LEU A 19 -23.12 -1.65 4.04
C LEU A 19 -24.12 -0.48 4.20
N ARG A 20 -23.66 0.65 4.75
CA ARG A 20 -24.47 1.86 5.01
C ARG A 20 -25.70 1.57 5.88
N THR A 21 -25.52 0.77 6.93
CA THR A 21 -26.59 0.41 7.88
C THR A 21 -26.46 1.19 9.19
N GLN A 22 -27.48 1.10 10.05
CA GLN A 22 -27.48 1.79 11.34
C GLN A 22 -26.28 1.34 12.20
N PRO A 23 -25.46 2.28 12.72
CA PRO A 23 -24.24 1.95 13.46
C PRO A 23 -24.49 1.56 14.93
N SER A 24 -25.73 1.60 15.40
CA SER A 24 -26.09 1.45 16.82
C SER A 24 -26.12 0.00 17.33
N ALA A 25 -26.12 -0.99 16.45
CA ALA A 25 -26.05 -2.39 16.87
C ALA A 25 -24.64 -2.74 17.39
N PRO A 26 -24.52 -3.76 18.27
CA PRO A 26 -23.22 -4.19 18.79
C PRO A 26 -22.33 -4.77 17.68
N TRP A 27 -21.04 -4.80 17.95
CA TRP A 27 -20.04 -5.37 17.04
C TRP A 27 -20.30 -6.86 16.86
N ASP A 28 -20.24 -7.33 15.61
CA ASP A 28 -20.44 -8.73 15.28
C ASP A 28 -19.14 -9.40 14.81
N ARG A 29 -19.22 -10.70 14.53
CA ARG A 29 -18.08 -11.48 14.03
C ARG A 29 -17.47 -10.90 12.75
N TRP A 30 -18.29 -10.34 11.85
CA TRP A 30 -17.81 -9.80 10.58
C TRP A 30 -17.01 -8.51 10.78
N ASP A 31 -17.39 -7.68 11.75
CA ASP A 31 -16.63 -6.50 12.12
C ASP A 31 -15.20 -6.87 12.55
N PHE A 32 -15.06 -7.89 13.40
CA PHE A 32 -13.75 -8.37 13.84
C PHE A 32 -12.92 -8.96 12.68
N LEU A 33 -13.53 -9.76 11.81
CA LEU A 33 -12.85 -10.30 10.62
C LEU A 33 -12.40 -9.19 9.66
N LEU A 34 -13.20 -8.14 9.50
CA LEU A 34 -12.83 -6.98 8.68
C LEU A 34 -11.66 -6.20 9.27
N LEU A 35 -11.59 -6.12 10.60
CA LEU A 35 -10.46 -5.49 11.30
C LEU A 35 -9.19 -6.30 11.17
N GLU A 36 -9.27 -7.62 11.37
CA GLU A 36 -8.13 -8.51 11.20
C GLU A 36 -7.61 -8.45 9.75
N ALA A 37 -8.52 -8.53 8.76
CA ALA A 37 -8.16 -8.39 7.35
C ALA A 37 -7.54 -7.01 7.05
N TYR A 38 -8.06 -5.93 7.64
CA TYR A 38 -7.48 -4.60 7.50
C TYR A 38 -6.07 -4.53 8.09
N GLN A 39 -5.86 -5.08 9.28
CA GLN A 39 -4.57 -5.12 9.94
C GLN A 39 -3.55 -5.91 9.11
N ILE A 40 -3.93 -7.10 8.62
CA ILE A 40 -3.08 -7.90 7.73
C ILE A 40 -2.64 -7.08 6.51
N VAL A 41 -3.54 -6.33 5.88
CA VAL A 41 -3.16 -5.49 4.73
C VAL A 41 -2.28 -4.31 5.12
N GLN A 42 -2.41 -3.74 6.33
CA GLN A 42 -1.48 -2.72 6.81
C GLN A 42 -0.10 -3.30 7.10
N ASP A 43 -0.03 -4.47 7.75
CA ASP A 43 1.22 -5.16 8.08
C ASP A 43 1.95 -5.64 6.83
N GLU A 44 1.21 -5.98 5.78
CA GLU A 44 1.74 -6.33 4.47
C GLU A 44 2.12 -5.11 3.62
N ARG A 45 2.10 -3.87 4.13
CA ARG A 45 2.40 -2.67 3.36
C ARG A 45 3.85 -2.22 3.52
N CYS A 46 4.54 -2.02 2.41
CA CYS A 46 5.87 -1.42 2.36
C CYS A 46 5.78 0.11 2.48
N ASP A 47 6.89 0.76 2.84
CA ASP A 47 7.00 2.23 2.96
C ASP A 47 6.66 2.96 1.65
N CYS A 48 6.94 2.34 0.51
CA CYS A 48 6.56 2.88 -0.81
C CYS A 48 5.04 2.77 -1.11
N GLY A 49 4.26 2.20 -0.18
CA GLY A 49 2.81 2.07 -0.26
C GLY A 49 2.30 0.83 -0.98
N ASN A 50 3.18 0.06 -1.62
CA ASN A 50 2.87 -1.22 -2.27
C ASN A 50 2.93 -2.40 -1.27
N PRO A 51 2.29 -3.54 -1.57
CA PRO A 51 2.43 -4.75 -0.77
C PRO A 51 3.88 -5.26 -0.68
N ILE A 52 4.31 -5.72 0.49
CA ILE A 52 5.66 -6.24 0.76
C ILE A 52 6.01 -7.39 -0.18
N TRP A 53 5.06 -8.27 -0.48
CA TRP A 53 5.28 -9.40 -1.38
C TRP A 53 5.53 -8.96 -2.84
N LEU A 54 5.11 -7.75 -3.23
CA LEU A 54 5.50 -7.13 -4.50
C LEU A 54 6.86 -6.43 -4.38
N CYS A 55 7.14 -5.75 -3.28
CA CYS A 55 8.39 -5.00 -3.16
C CYS A 55 9.60 -5.90 -2.98
N HIS A 56 9.45 -7.03 -2.30
CA HIS A 56 10.55 -7.91 -1.90
C HIS A 56 10.52 -9.26 -2.65
N HIS A 57 9.86 -9.35 -3.81
CA HIS A 57 9.87 -10.58 -4.59
C HIS A 57 11.26 -10.86 -5.16
N THR A 58 11.49 -12.12 -5.55
CA THR A 58 12.69 -12.54 -6.30
C THR A 58 12.38 -12.93 -7.74
N SER A 59 11.12 -12.83 -8.18
CA SER A 59 10.70 -13.16 -9.55
C SER A 59 11.21 -12.13 -10.55
N ASN A 60 11.75 -12.58 -11.68
CA ASN A 60 12.10 -11.69 -12.81
C ASN A 60 10.86 -11.24 -13.60
N ASP A 61 9.70 -11.85 -13.34
CA ASP A 61 8.45 -11.59 -14.03
C ASP A 61 7.58 -10.53 -13.34
N ILE A 62 8.13 -9.86 -12.31
CA ILE A 62 7.56 -8.63 -11.78
C ILE A 62 8.63 -7.55 -11.99
N GLN A 63 8.22 -6.47 -12.64
CA GLN A 63 9.04 -5.31 -12.91
C GLN A 63 8.29 -4.04 -12.49
N PHE A 64 9.02 -2.93 -12.42
CA PHE A 64 8.46 -1.63 -12.07
C PHE A 64 8.72 -0.65 -13.20
N ARG A 65 7.69 0.11 -13.56
CA ARG A 65 7.83 1.31 -14.38
C ARG A 65 7.58 2.54 -13.51
N ILE A 66 8.25 3.63 -13.83
CA ILE A 66 7.99 4.93 -13.20
C ILE A 66 6.87 5.62 -13.96
N ASP A 67 5.86 6.03 -13.22
CA ASP A 67 4.76 6.84 -13.72
C ASP A 67 4.81 8.22 -13.06
N GLU A 68 4.62 9.25 -13.87
CA GLU A 68 4.63 10.63 -13.42
C GLU A 68 3.19 11.09 -13.17
N VAL A 69 2.88 11.39 -11.92
CA VAL A 69 1.58 11.96 -11.56
C VAL A 69 1.77 13.42 -11.20
N THR A 70 1.09 14.30 -11.93
CA THR A 70 1.10 15.73 -11.65
C THR A 70 -0.12 16.12 -10.81
N CYS A 71 0.12 16.74 -9.66
CA CYS A 71 -0.91 17.35 -8.84
C CYS A 71 -0.93 18.86 -9.09
N GLU A 72 -1.95 19.35 -9.80
CA GLU A 72 -2.07 20.78 -10.16
C GLU A 72 -2.09 21.71 -8.95
N ALA A 73 -2.74 21.30 -7.84
CA ALA A 73 -2.76 22.08 -6.61
C ALA A 73 -1.36 22.21 -5.98
N THR A 74 -0.61 21.11 -5.94
CA THR A 74 0.78 21.11 -5.49
C THR A 74 1.65 21.92 -6.45
N ALA A 75 1.44 21.78 -7.76
CA ALA A 75 2.18 22.50 -8.77
C ALA A 75 2.00 24.02 -8.64
N TYR A 76 0.77 24.47 -8.43
CA TYR A 76 0.48 25.89 -8.18
C TYR A 76 1.21 26.41 -6.92
N ARG A 77 1.16 25.67 -5.81
CA ARG A 77 1.86 26.03 -4.57
C ARG A 77 3.36 26.15 -4.79
N GLU A 78 3.97 25.15 -5.44
CA GLU A 78 5.41 25.13 -5.68
C GLU A 78 5.87 26.22 -6.65
N ARG A 79 5.07 26.55 -7.67
CA ARG A 79 5.33 27.71 -8.56
C ARG A 79 5.33 29.01 -7.77
N GLN A 80 4.40 29.19 -6.84
CA GLN A 80 4.34 30.36 -5.98
C GLN A 80 5.56 30.44 -5.05
N GLU A 81 5.96 29.32 -4.44
CA GLU A 81 7.17 29.26 -3.61
C GLU A 81 8.43 29.56 -4.42
N GLU A 82 8.58 29.00 -5.62
CA GLU A 82 9.72 29.28 -6.51
C GLU A 82 9.74 30.74 -6.95
N SER A 83 8.58 31.34 -7.26
CA SER A 83 8.52 32.77 -7.61
C SER A 83 8.95 33.70 -6.47
N ARG A 84 8.80 33.27 -5.21
CA ARG A 84 9.13 34.06 -4.02
C ARG A 84 10.55 33.84 -3.54
N TYR A 85 11.05 32.61 -3.63
CA TYR A 85 12.29 32.18 -2.98
C TYR A 85 13.28 31.48 -3.92
N GLY A 86 12.91 31.22 -5.17
CA GLY A 86 13.71 30.47 -6.13
C GLY A 86 14.85 31.31 -6.72
N GLY A 87 16.02 30.68 -6.86
CA GLY A 87 17.14 31.25 -7.61
C GLY A 87 16.96 31.10 -9.13
N PRO A 88 17.68 31.86 -9.97
CA PRO A 88 17.53 31.86 -11.42
C PRO A 88 17.76 30.49 -12.10
N ASN A 89 18.39 29.54 -11.40
CA ASN A 89 18.73 28.21 -11.91
C ASN A 89 17.91 27.07 -11.28
N GLN A 90 16.92 27.35 -10.43
CA GLN A 90 16.14 26.31 -9.74
C GLN A 90 14.85 25.95 -10.47
N LYS A 91 14.91 25.66 -11.78
CA LYS A 91 13.73 25.15 -12.50
C LYS A 91 13.56 23.67 -12.22
N ARG A 92 12.54 23.30 -11.46
CA ARG A 92 12.15 21.89 -11.22
C ARG A 92 10.74 21.63 -11.75
N PRO A 93 10.41 20.39 -12.14
CA PRO A 93 9.04 20.03 -12.44
C PRO A 93 8.18 20.22 -11.18
N HIS A 94 7.07 20.96 -11.32
CA HIS A 94 6.20 21.33 -10.21
C HIS A 94 5.05 20.36 -10.04
N GLY A 95 4.78 19.95 -8.81
CA GLY A 95 3.68 19.06 -8.46
C GLY A 95 3.82 17.65 -9.03
N VAL A 96 5.00 17.28 -9.54
CA VAL A 96 5.27 15.96 -10.10
C VAL A 96 5.69 15.01 -8.99
N SER A 97 4.98 13.89 -8.88
CA SER A 97 5.33 12.77 -8.01
C SER A 97 5.63 11.54 -8.86
N LEU A 98 6.78 10.93 -8.61
CA LEU A 98 7.19 9.68 -9.25
C LEU A 98 6.59 8.50 -8.50
N ARG A 99 5.80 7.68 -9.19
CA ARG A 99 5.20 6.48 -8.64
C ARG A 99 5.72 5.24 -9.34
N ALA A 100 6.24 4.29 -8.56
CA ALA A 100 6.56 2.97 -9.08
C ALA A 100 5.27 2.16 -9.27
N ILE A 101 4.98 1.77 -10.51
CA ILE A 101 3.85 0.91 -10.86
C ILE A 101 4.39 -0.48 -11.18
N PRO A 102 4.04 -1.51 -10.39
CA PRO A 102 4.41 -2.88 -10.70
C PRO A 102 3.63 -3.37 -11.93
N PHE A 103 4.29 -4.15 -12.78
CA PHE A 103 3.68 -4.85 -13.89
C PHE A 103 4.39 -6.19 -14.12
N SER A 104 3.71 -7.12 -14.79
CA SER A 104 4.30 -8.39 -15.21
C SER A 104 4.54 -8.36 -16.72
N PRO A 105 5.79 -8.52 -17.20
CA PRO A 105 6.08 -8.60 -18.63
C PRO A 105 5.33 -9.74 -19.34
N SER A 106 5.08 -10.86 -18.65
CA SER A 106 4.28 -11.98 -19.17
C SER A 106 2.78 -11.69 -19.25
N GLY A 107 2.32 -10.59 -18.65
CA GLY A 107 0.89 -10.27 -18.50
C GLY A 107 0.20 -11.05 -17.38
N ALA A 108 0.94 -11.81 -16.57
CA ALA A 108 0.36 -12.54 -15.45
C ALA A 108 -0.27 -11.58 -14.42
N PRO A 109 -1.43 -11.94 -13.82
CA PRO A 109 -2.02 -11.15 -12.76
C PRO A 109 -1.07 -11.06 -11.56
N LEU A 110 -0.70 -9.84 -11.13
CA LEU A 110 0.26 -9.67 -10.02
C LEU A 110 -0.09 -10.45 -8.75
N ALA A 111 -1.38 -10.65 -8.48
CA ALA A 111 -1.85 -11.42 -7.34
C ALA A 111 -1.41 -12.90 -7.34
N SER A 112 -1.06 -13.48 -8.50
CA SER A 112 -0.59 -14.88 -8.59
C SER A 112 0.74 -15.08 -7.85
N PHE A 113 1.60 -14.07 -7.81
CA PHE A 113 2.91 -14.15 -7.17
C PHE A 113 2.87 -14.08 -5.64
N ARG A 114 1.76 -13.60 -5.06
CA ARG A 114 1.59 -13.47 -3.60
C ARG A 114 1.80 -14.80 -2.89
N ARG A 115 1.17 -15.87 -3.39
CA ARG A 115 1.24 -17.20 -2.77
C ARG A 115 2.67 -17.75 -2.78
N ASP A 116 3.37 -17.59 -3.88
CA ASP A 116 4.72 -18.13 -4.05
C ASP A 116 5.72 -17.38 -3.15
N TYR A 117 5.55 -16.06 -3.02
CA TYR A 117 6.30 -15.26 -2.05
C TYR A 117 6.15 -15.79 -0.62
N TYR A 118 4.92 -15.98 -0.14
CA TYR A 118 4.71 -16.44 1.24
C TYR A 118 5.16 -17.89 1.46
N ARG A 119 5.07 -18.76 0.46
CA ARG A 119 5.66 -20.10 0.51
C ARG A 119 7.18 -20.04 0.65
N ALA A 120 7.86 -19.16 -0.08
CA ALA A 120 9.29 -18.97 0.04
C ALA A 120 9.69 -18.43 1.43
N GLN A 121 8.93 -17.47 1.96
CA GLN A 121 9.15 -16.94 3.31
C GLN A 121 8.94 -17.99 4.40
N ALA A 122 7.89 -18.81 4.29
CA ALA A 122 7.63 -19.90 5.23
C ALA A 122 8.81 -20.88 5.29
N LYS A 123 9.28 -21.36 4.13
CA LYS A 123 10.47 -22.23 4.04
C LYS A 123 11.72 -21.59 4.65
N LYS A 124 11.93 -20.30 4.40
CA LYS A 124 13.07 -19.56 4.97
C LYS A 124 13.00 -19.49 6.50
N ARG A 125 11.81 -19.27 7.07
CA ARG A 125 11.60 -19.25 8.53
C ARG A 125 11.79 -20.63 9.15
N GLU A 126 11.28 -21.68 8.51
CA GLU A 126 11.48 -23.07 8.94
C GLU A 126 12.97 -23.42 9.00
N ALA A 127 13.75 -23.05 7.98
CA ALA A 127 15.20 -23.27 7.96
C ALA A 127 15.91 -22.52 9.10
N LEU A 128 15.60 -21.23 9.31
CA LEU A 128 16.19 -20.43 10.38
C LEU A 128 15.89 -21.01 11.77
N ASN A 129 14.68 -21.50 11.99
CA ASN A 129 14.30 -22.11 13.27
C ASN A 129 15.01 -23.46 13.50
N ALA A 130 15.22 -24.25 12.45
CA ALA A 130 15.94 -25.52 12.53
C ALA A 130 17.44 -25.32 12.86
N ASP A 131 18.02 -24.19 12.47
CA ASP A 131 19.40 -23.84 12.79
C ASP A 131 19.54 -23.21 14.18
N ALA A 132 18.54 -22.47 14.67
CA ALA A 132 18.54 -21.89 16.02
C ALA A 132 18.31 -22.92 17.15
N GLY A 133 17.80 -24.10 16.82
CA GLY A 133 17.58 -25.20 17.76
C GLY A 133 18.76 -26.17 17.91
N ARG A 134 19.89 -25.92 17.23
CA ARG A 134 21.14 -26.68 17.35
C ARG A 134 22.16 -25.89 18.17
#